data_AF-A0A317UGX8-F1
#
_entry.id   AF-A0A317UGX8-F1
#
_cell.length_a   1.000
_cell.length_b   1.000
_cell.length_c   1.000
_cell.angle_alpha   90.00
_cell.angle_beta   90.00
_cell.angle_gamma   90.00
#
_symmetry.space_group_name_H-M   'P 1'
#
loop_
_entity.id
_entity.type
_entity.pdbx_description
1 polymer ?
#
loop_
_entity_poly.entity_id
_entity_poly.type
_entity_poly.pdbx_seq_one_letter_code
_entity_poly.pdbx_strand_id
1 'polypeptide(L)'
;MKDKFSEWLKKIQKVHPKADAEVLRFIYDFSVKQGYGEAEEVLYQQFASGYCYYFACMLKAAFNRGEICWAAPFGHIVWMDENSVPYDISGVNESETDDYIPEYMMGNTINDFKHISGREYDTPKWQIEQMISEWHDIKSEEFGGNVTKIKTKEEAQKYLKSYIVFEVDYNGAYAKKRKYLRKKFGI
;
A
#
# COMPACT_ATOMS: atom_id res chain seq x y z
N MET A 1 -32.21 -10.60 3.67
CA MET A 1 -31.31 -10.46 4.86
C MET A 1 -31.15 -8.97 5.14
N LYS A 2 -31.04 -8.54 6.40
CA LYS A 2 -30.87 -7.11 6.72
C LYS A 2 -29.43 -6.68 6.39
N ASP A 3 -29.28 -5.56 5.68
CA ASP A 3 -27.99 -4.89 5.47
C ASP A 3 -27.38 -4.57 6.85
N LYS A 4 -26.17 -5.07 7.12
CA LYS A 4 -25.44 -4.85 8.39
C LYS A 4 -24.33 -3.81 8.25
N PHE A 5 -24.26 -3.10 7.12
CA PHE A 5 -23.19 -2.14 6.83
C PHE A 5 -23.01 -1.11 7.94
N SER A 6 -24.10 -0.51 8.44
CA SER A 6 -24.02 0.53 9.48
C SER A 6 -23.40 0.03 10.79
N GLU A 7 -23.59 -1.24 11.16
CA GLU A 7 -22.98 -1.84 12.35
C GLU A 7 -21.50 -2.13 12.12
N TRP A 8 -21.19 -2.69 10.95
CA TRP A 8 -19.82 -3.01 10.54
C TRP A 8 -18.95 -1.74 10.39
N LEU A 9 -19.48 -0.70 9.74
CA LEU A 9 -18.84 0.61 9.59
C LEU A 9 -18.49 1.23 10.95
N LYS A 10 -19.44 1.22 11.90
CA LYS A 10 -19.21 1.74 13.26
C LYS A 10 -18.11 0.99 13.98
N LYS A 11 -18.04 -0.34 13.81
CA LYS A 11 -16.98 -1.16 14.40
C LYS A 11 -15.61 -0.78 13.85
N ILE A 12 -15.49 -0.63 12.53
CA ILE A 12 -14.23 -0.27 11.88
C ILE A 12 -13.80 1.14 12.25
N GLN A 13 -14.69 2.14 12.12
CA GLN A 13 -14.34 3.54 12.38
C GLN A 13 -14.05 3.82 13.86
N LYS A 14 -14.49 2.96 14.79
CA LYS A 14 -14.07 3.02 16.20
C LYS A 14 -12.56 2.79 16.36
N VAL A 15 -11.98 1.91 15.54
CA VAL A 15 -10.54 1.59 15.55
C VAL A 15 -9.78 2.51 14.58
N HIS A 16 -10.35 2.73 13.41
CA HIS A 16 -9.77 3.48 12.30
C HIS A 16 -10.63 4.70 11.97
N PRO A 17 -10.60 5.77 12.77
CA PRO A 17 -11.51 6.92 12.62
C PRO A 17 -11.32 7.71 11.32
N LYS A 18 -10.19 7.51 10.63
CA LYS A 18 -9.91 8.11 9.31
C LYS A 18 -10.46 7.28 8.15
N ALA A 19 -10.94 6.05 8.40
CA ALA A 19 -11.41 5.17 7.34
C ALA A 19 -12.61 5.78 6.60
N ASP A 20 -12.52 5.76 5.28
CA ASP A 20 -13.46 6.34 4.36
C ASP A 20 -14.68 5.43 4.22
N ALA A 21 -15.86 5.98 4.50
CA ALA A 21 -17.11 5.22 4.51
C ALA A 21 -17.51 4.75 3.10
N GLU A 22 -17.14 5.46 2.03
CA GLU A 22 -17.43 5.08 0.65
C GLU A 22 -16.57 3.88 0.24
N VAL A 23 -15.28 3.90 0.58
CA VAL A 23 -14.37 2.76 0.36
C VAL A 23 -14.86 1.53 1.13
N LEU A 24 -15.19 1.71 2.41
CA LEU A 24 -15.72 0.64 3.24
C LEU A 24 -17.04 0.10 2.70
N ARG A 25 -17.92 0.96 2.18
CA ARG A 25 -19.16 0.54 1.53
C ARG A 25 -18.91 -0.34 0.32
N PHE A 26 -17.99 0.07 -0.55
CA PHE A 26 -17.61 -0.72 -1.72
C PHE A 26 -17.08 -2.11 -1.33
N ILE A 27 -16.18 -2.18 -0.35
CA ILE A 27 -15.61 -3.44 0.13
C ILE A 27 -16.70 -4.33 0.73
N TYR A 28 -17.56 -3.77 1.58
CA TYR A 28 -18.68 -4.51 2.18
C TYR A 28 -19.62 -5.08 1.11
N ASP A 29 -20.09 -4.24 0.18
CA ASP A 29 -21.00 -4.65 -0.88
C ASP A 29 -20.36 -5.71 -1.80
N PHE A 30 -19.03 -5.63 -2.01
CA PHE A 30 -18.26 -6.62 -2.74
C PHE A 30 -18.24 -7.98 -2.01
N SER A 31 -17.89 -7.98 -0.73
CA SER A 31 -17.74 -9.21 0.08
C SER A 31 -19.06 -9.96 0.28
N VAL A 32 -20.18 -9.26 0.39
CA VAL A 32 -21.49 -9.87 0.62
C VAL A 32 -22.33 -10.05 -0.64
N LYS A 33 -21.79 -9.70 -1.82
CA LYS A 33 -22.55 -9.67 -3.09
C LYS A 33 -23.21 -11.00 -3.41
N GLN A 34 -22.51 -12.10 -3.13
CA GLN A 34 -22.95 -13.47 -3.41
C GLN A 34 -23.73 -14.11 -2.24
N GLY A 35 -23.90 -13.37 -1.14
CA GLY A 35 -24.49 -13.87 0.10
C GLY A 35 -23.56 -13.67 1.30
N TYR A 36 -24.01 -14.16 2.45
CA TYR A 36 -23.29 -14.09 3.72
C TYR A 36 -22.83 -15.49 4.14
N GLY A 37 -21.89 -15.56 5.09
CA GLY A 37 -21.39 -16.83 5.61
C GLY A 37 -20.36 -17.44 4.66
N GLU A 38 -20.58 -18.67 4.20
CA GLU A 38 -19.62 -19.40 3.35
C GLU A 38 -19.23 -18.63 2.08
N ALA A 39 -20.19 -17.96 1.42
CA ALA A 39 -19.92 -17.19 0.21
C ALA A 39 -18.96 -16.01 0.47
N GLU A 40 -19.14 -15.33 1.61
CA GLU A 40 -18.29 -14.23 2.06
C GLU A 40 -16.89 -14.75 2.46
N GLU A 41 -16.84 -15.89 3.14
CA GLU A 41 -15.58 -16.53 3.55
C GLU A 41 -14.74 -17.00 2.36
N VAL A 42 -15.36 -17.61 1.35
CA VAL A 42 -14.67 -18.03 0.13
C VAL A 42 -14.09 -16.82 -0.62
N LEU A 43 -14.85 -15.73 -0.72
CA LEU A 43 -14.35 -14.48 -1.33
C LEU A 43 -13.21 -13.88 -0.51
N TYR A 44 -13.35 -13.84 0.81
CA TYR A 44 -12.27 -13.40 1.70
C TYR A 44 -11.01 -14.23 1.47
N GLN A 45 -11.10 -15.55 1.48
CA GLN A 45 -9.95 -16.44 1.26
C GLN A 45 -9.32 -16.24 -0.11
N GLN A 46 -10.12 -16.04 -1.17
CA GLN A 46 -9.62 -15.79 -2.51
C GLN A 46 -8.69 -14.57 -2.58
N PHE A 47 -9.08 -13.47 -1.92
CA PHE A 47 -8.33 -12.21 -1.94
C PHE A 47 -7.30 -12.10 -0.83
N ALA A 48 -7.47 -12.79 0.29
CA ALA A 48 -6.48 -12.84 1.37
C ALA A 48 -5.30 -13.79 1.01
N SER A 49 -5.57 -14.89 0.33
CA SER A 49 -4.61 -15.98 0.06
C SER A 49 -4.07 -15.97 -1.37
N GLY A 50 -3.92 -14.79 -1.97
CA GLY A 50 -3.12 -14.61 -3.18
C GLY A 50 -3.59 -13.50 -4.10
N TYR A 51 -4.90 -13.35 -4.31
CA TYR A 51 -5.40 -12.35 -5.26
C TYR A 51 -5.48 -10.91 -4.69
N CYS A 52 -4.82 -10.65 -3.57
CA CYS A 52 -4.75 -9.35 -2.89
C CYS A 52 -4.30 -8.23 -3.83
N TYR A 53 -3.32 -8.50 -4.71
CA TYR A 53 -2.86 -7.54 -5.72
C TYR A 53 -4.00 -7.04 -6.60
N TYR A 54 -4.83 -7.96 -7.09
CA TYR A 54 -5.94 -7.60 -7.97
C TYR A 54 -7.04 -6.84 -7.24
N PHE A 55 -7.30 -7.16 -5.97
CA PHE A 55 -8.24 -6.37 -5.18
C PHE A 55 -7.73 -4.95 -4.96
N ALA A 56 -6.45 -4.77 -4.64
CA ALA A 56 -5.83 -3.45 -4.55
C ALA A 56 -5.91 -2.68 -5.88
N CYS A 57 -5.71 -3.35 -7.02
CA CYS A 57 -5.94 -2.76 -8.34
C CYS A 57 -7.41 -2.33 -8.56
N MET A 58 -8.37 -3.13 -8.12
CA MET A 58 -9.80 -2.77 -8.21
C MET A 58 -10.10 -1.50 -7.41
N LEU A 59 -9.61 -1.40 -6.16
CA LEU A 59 -9.79 -0.21 -5.34
C LEU A 59 -9.15 1.03 -5.99
N LYS A 60 -7.91 0.91 -6.48
CA LYS A 60 -7.22 2.00 -7.19
C LYS A 60 -7.98 2.46 -8.43
N ALA A 61 -8.53 1.53 -9.21
CA ALA A 61 -9.31 1.85 -10.40
C ALA A 61 -10.68 2.46 -10.06
N ALA A 62 -11.34 1.98 -9.02
CA ALA A 62 -12.66 2.46 -8.60
C ALA A 62 -12.62 3.89 -8.05
N PHE A 63 -11.62 4.21 -7.23
CA PHE A 63 -11.53 5.51 -6.55
C PHE A 63 -10.60 6.51 -7.23
N ASN A 64 -9.81 6.06 -8.22
CA ASN A 64 -8.89 6.88 -9.02
C ASN A 64 -7.96 7.77 -8.16
N ARG A 65 -7.53 7.24 -7.01
CA ARG A 65 -6.64 7.89 -6.05
C ARG A 65 -5.82 6.85 -5.28
N GLY A 66 -4.97 7.31 -4.38
CA GLY A 66 -4.12 6.43 -3.57
C GLY A 66 -3.08 5.63 -4.38
N GLU A 67 -2.42 4.69 -3.72
CA GLU A 67 -1.37 3.86 -4.32
C GLU A 67 -1.45 2.39 -3.86
N ILE A 68 -0.92 1.49 -4.67
CA ILE A 68 -0.81 0.07 -4.31
C ILE A 68 0.47 -0.08 -3.50
N CYS A 69 0.38 -0.74 -2.35
CA CYS A 69 1.49 -0.98 -1.44
C CYS A 69 1.58 -2.44 -1.04
N TRP A 70 2.81 -2.91 -0.83
CA TRP A 70 3.10 -4.16 -0.14
C TRP A 70 3.18 -3.91 1.37
N ALA A 71 2.43 -4.71 2.13
CA ALA A 71 2.46 -4.75 3.59
C ALA A 71 3.66 -5.57 4.06
N ALA A 72 4.85 -4.96 4.02
CA ALA A 72 6.12 -5.61 4.32
C ALA A 72 6.30 -5.90 5.82
N PRO A 73 6.95 -7.02 6.19
CA PRO A 73 7.60 -8.01 5.31
C PRO A 73 6.68 -9.14 4.84
N PHE A 74 5.40 -9.12 5.21
CA PHE A 74 4.50 -10.25 5.01
C PHE A 74 3.81 -10.17 3.64
N GLY A 75 3.50 -11.32 3.04
CA GLY A 75 3.11 -11.40 1.63
C GLY A 75 1.71 -10.88 1.29
N HIS A 76 1.33 -9.67 1.71
CA HIS A 76 0.04 -9.07 1.39
C HIS A 76 0.16 -7.73 0.64
N ILE A 77 -0.67 -7.53 -0.38
CA ILE A 77 -0.78 -6.26 -1.12
C ILE A 77 -2.07 -5.56 -0.71
N VAL A 78 -1.97 -4.26 -0.43
CA VAL A 78 -3.08 -3.39 -0.04
C VAL A 78 -3.17 -2.19 -0.98
N TRP A 79 -4.29 -1.49 -0.92
CA TRP A 79 -4.41 -0.16 -1.49
C TRP A 79 -4.37 0.89 -0.38
N MET A 80 -3.37 1.77 -0.42
CA MET A 80 -3.21 2.88 0.51
C MET A 80 -3.90 4.13 -0.04
N ASP A 81 -4.93 4.60 0.65
CA ASP A 81 -5.66 5.80 0.25
C ASP A 81 -4.92 7.08 0.70
N GLU A 82 -5.34 8.24 0.21
CA GLU A 82 -4.70 9.53 0.49
C GLU A 82 -4.80 9.95 1.98
N ASN A 83 -5.84 9.45 2.67
CA ASN A 83 -6.00 9.58 4.12
C ASN A 83 -4.98 8.74 4.93
N SER A 84 -4.07 8.02 4.25
CA SER A 84 -3.08 7.11 4.82
C SER A 84 -3.69 5.92 5.57
N VAL A 85 -4.85 5.44 5.10
CA VAL A 85 -5.48 4.20 5.57
C VAL A 85 -5.28 3.12 4.50
N PRO A 86 -4.71 1.96 4.88
CA PRO A 86 -4.57 0.82 3.99
C PRO A 86 -5.86 -0.01 3.96
N TYR A 87 -6.32 -0.38 2.77
CA TYR A 87 -7.50 -1.21 2.58
C TYR A 87 -7.19 -2.50 1.84
N ASP A 88 -7.90 -3.56 2.22
CA ASP A 88 -7.92 -4.87 1.58
C ASP A 88 -9.35 -5.45 1.65
N ILE A 89 -9.51 -6.75 1.36
CA ILE A 89 -10.82 -7.41 1.38
C ILE A 89 -11.52 -7.40 2.76
N SER A 90 -10.77 -7.19 3.84
CA SER A 90 -11.30 -7.11 5.21
C SER A 90 -11.88 -5.73 5.57
N GLY A 91 -11.70 -4.73 4.71
CA GLY A 91 -12.01 -3.33 5.01
C GLY A 91 -10.70 -2.58 5.19
N VAL A 92 -10.33 -2.25 6.43
CA VAL A 92 -9.01 -1.68 6.75
C VAL A 92 -8.06 -2.83 7.02
N ASN A 93 -6.88 -2.81 6.40
CA ASN A 93 -5.86 -3.82 6.64
C ASN A 93 -5.34 -3.72 8.09
N GLU A 94 -5.43 -4.84 8.81
CA GLU A 94 -4.93 -5.00 10.17
C GLU A 94 -3.90 -6.16 10.27
N SER A 95 -3.36 -6.60 9.13
CA SER A 95 -2.30 -7.62 9.15
C SER A 95 -1.08 -7.10 9.92
N GLU A 96 -0.41 -8.00 10.62
CA GLU A 96 0.90 -7.70 11.20
C GLU A 96 1.84 -7.27 10.06
N THR A 97 2.29 -6.03 10.09
CA THR A 97 3.14 -5.42 9.06
C THR A 97 3.92 -4.28 9.68
N ASP A 98 5.16 -4.10 9.22
CA ASP A 98 6.05 -3.03 9.68
C ASP A 98 5.95 -1.81 8.76
N ASP A 99 5.70 -2.04 7.47
CA ASP A 99 5.79 -1.02 6.44
C ASP A 99 4.82 -1.23 5.27
N TYR A 100 4.44 -0.11 4.65
CA TYR A 100 3.66 -0.11 3.41
C TYR A 100 4.52 0.44 2.27
N ILE A 101 5.14 -0.47 1.52
CA ILE A 101 6.12 -0.14 0.48
C ILE A 101 5.40 -0.03 -0.87
N PRO A 102 5.52 1.08 -1.62
CA PRO A 102 4.86 1.24 -2.90
C PRO A 102 5.21 0.15 -3.92
N GLU A 103 4.21 -0.33 -4.67
CA GLU A 103 4.32 -1.40 -5.68
C GLU A 103 5.49 -1.19 -6.65
N TYR A 104 5.75 0.04 -7.09
CA TYR A 104 6.81 0.31 -8.08
C TYR A 104 8.22 0.00 -7.57
N MET A 105 8.42 -0.07 -6.24
CA MET A 105 9.69 -0.46 -5.64
C MET A 105 9.92 -1.97 -5.66
N MET A 106 8.87 -2.76 -5.93
CA MET A 106 8.96 -4.22 -5.91
C MET A 106 9.62 -4.82 -7.14
N GLY A 107 9.73 -4.06 -8.24
CA GLY A 107 10.34 -4.58 -9.48
C GLY A 107 9.64 -5.87 -9.94
N ASN A 108 10.42 -6.95 -10.15
CA ASN A 108 9.87 -8.25 -10.55
C ASN A 108 9.18 -9.02 -9.42
N THR A 109 9.43 -8.68 -8.15
CA THR A 109 8.79 -9.33 -6.99
C THR A 109 7.27 -9.21 -7.03
N ILE A 110 6.73 -8.18 -7.68
CA ILE A 110 5.28 -8.06 -7.85
C ILE A 110 4.66 -9.27 -8.58
N ASN A 111 5.43 -10.01 -9.39
CA ASN A 111 4.91 -11.17 -10.10
C ASN A 111 4.55 -12.32 -9.15
N ASP A 112 5.19 -12.42 -7.98
CA ASP A 112 4.86 -13.42 -6.95
C ASP A 112 3.44 -13.21 -6.39
N PHE A 113 2.89 -11.98 -6.50
CA PHE A 113 1.54 -11.61 -6.06
C PHE A 113 0.51 -11.60 -7.19
N LYS A 114 0.95 -11.69 -8.44
CA LYS A 114 0.04 -11.72 -9.60
C LYS A 114 -0.53 -13.12 -9.83
N HIS A 115 0.05 -14.17 -9.26
CA HIS A 115 -0.43 -15.55 -9.46
C HIS A 115 -0.67 -15.94 -10.92
N ILE A 116 0.16 -15.41 -11.84
CA ILE A 116 0.14 -15.82 -13.24
C ILE A 116 1.06 -17.02 -13.37
N SER A 117 0.48 -18.19 -13.63
CA SER A 117 1.23 -19.45 -13.71
C SER A 117 2.42 -19.37 -14.67
N GLY A 118 3.60 -19.77 -14.18
CA GLY A 118 4.85 -19.79 -14.94
C GLY A 118 5.51 -18.42 -15.07
N ARG A 119 5.09 -17.42 -14.27
CA ARG A 119 5.70 -16.08 -14.23
C ARG A 119 6.15 -15.67 -12.83
N GLU A 120 6.13 -16.60 -11.90
CA GLU A 120 6.66 -16.44 -10.56
C GLU A 120 8.14 -16.00 -10.66
N TYR A 121 8.54 -15.06 -9.81
CA TYR A 121 9.90 -14.55 -9.74
C TYR A 121 10.70 -15.22 -8.61
N ASP A 122 10.02 -15.82 -7.63
CA ASP A 122 10.60 -16.48 -6.47
C ASP A 122 11.59 -15.57 -5.75
N THR A 123 11.07 -14.42 -5.28
CA THR A 123 11.92 -13.35 -4.75
C THR A 123 12.88 -13.85 -3.68
N PRO A 124 14.21 -13.71 -3.88
CA PRO A 124 15.17 -14.17 -2.90
C PRO A 124 15.19 -13.25 -1.66
N LYS A 125 15.49 -13.83 -0.50
CA LYS A 125 15.49 -13.13 0.79
C LYS A 125 16.29 -11.82 0.80
N TRP A 126 17.47 -11.81 0.18
CA TRP A 126 18.32 -10.62 0.13
C TRP A 126 17.65 -9.45 -0.61
N GLN A 127 16.82 -9.74 -1.62
CA GLN A 127 16.10 -8.71 -2.37
C GLN A 127 14.93 -8.16 -1.55
N ILE A 128 14.26 -9.02 -0.77
CA ILE A 128 13.25 -8.60 0.23
C ILE A 128 13.89 -7.64 1.24
N GLU A 129 15.02 -8.04 1.83
CA GLU A 129 15.78 -7.22 2.79
C GLU A 129 16.24 -5.89 2.18
N GLN A 130 16.69 -5.91 0.92
CA GLN A 130 17.08 -4.70 0.20
C GLN A 130 15.90 -3.73 0.02
N MET A 131 14.73 -4.21 -0.42
CA MET A 131 13.55 -3.36 -0.61
C MET A 131 13.11 -2.69 0.70
N ILE A 132 13.12 -3.46 1.80
CA ILE A 132 12.80 -2.94 3.14
C ILE A 132 13.84 -1.90 3.58
N SER A 133 15.13 -2.19 3.39
CA SER A 133 16.22 -1.26 3.72
C SER A 133 16.13 0.04 2.90
N GLU A 134 15.86 -0.04 1.59
CA GLU A 134 15.68 1.15 0.75
C GLU A 134 14.48 1.98 1.18
N TRP A 135 13.39 1.33 1.62
CA TRP A 135 12.24 2.02 2.17
C TRP A 135 12.57 2.71 3.50
N HIS A 136 13.36 2.09 4.36
CA HIS A 136 13.83 2.68 5.62
C HIS A 136 14.68 3.93 5.37
N ASP A 137 15.56 3.93 4.37
CA ASP A 137 16.28 5.14 3.96
C ASP A 137 15.33 6.26 3.54
N ILE A 138 14.28 5.94 2.78
CA ILE A 138 13.29 6.90 2.30
C ILE A 138 12.52 7.53 3.49
N LYS A 139 12.05 6.72 4.44
CA LYS A 139 11.28 7.19 5.60
C LYS A 139 12.13 7.68 6.78
N SER A 140 13.45 7.52 6.73
CA SER A 140 14.37 8.02 7.77
C SER A 140 14.30 9.55 7.89
N GLU A 141 14.43 10.07 9.12
CA GLU A 141 14.60 11.50 9.37
C GLU A 141 16.02 11.99 9.03
N GLU A 142 16.97 11.07 8.87
CA GLU A 142 18.30 11.38 8.38
C GLU A 142 18.26 11.77 6.91
N PHE A 143 19.34 12.42 6.47
CA PHE A 143 19.54 12.76 5.07
C PHE A 143 18.34 13.51 4.45
N GLY A 144 17.98 14.65 5.07
CA GLY A 144 16.96 15.57 4.55
C GLY A 144 15.53 15.28 5.03
N GLY A 145 15.35 14.40 6.02
CA GLY A 145 14.05 14.18 6.65
C GLY A 145 13.21 13.10 5.97
N ASN A 146 12.16 12.68 6.67
CA ASN A 146 11.23 11.67 6.17
C ASN A 146 10.36 12.21 5.03
N VAL A 147 10.71 11.86 3.79
CA VAL A 147 10.01 12.37 2.60
C VAL A 147 8.65 11.74 2.36
N THR A 148 8.28 10.66 3.06
CA THR A 148 6.94 10.06 2.96
C THR A 148 5.85 10.94 3.60
N LYS A 149 6.27 11.89 4.47
CA LYS A 149 5.41 12.91 5.07
C LYS A 149 5.07 14.06 4.11
N ILE A 150 5.77 14.19 2.99
CA ILE A 150 5.43 15.18 1.95
C ILE A 150 4.12 14.77 1.30
N LYS A 151 3.16 15.70 1.25
CA LYS A 151 1.79 15.44 0.78
C LYS A 151 1.46 16.17 -0.52
N THR A 152 2.19 17.22 -0.86
CA THR A 152 1.90 18.03 -2.06
C THR A 152 3.03 18.01 -3.09
N LYS A 153 2.67 18.26 -4.35
CA LYS A 153 3.62 18.35 -5.47
C LYS A 153 4.54 19.55 -5.29
N GLU A 154 4.04 20.65 -4.74
CA GLU A 154 4.79 21.88 -4.46
C GLU A 154 5.87 21.64 -3.40
N GLU A 155 5.53 20.96 -2.30
CA GLU A 155 6.50 20.54 -1.27
C GLU A 155 7.56 19.61 -1.86
N ALA A 156 7.16 18.64 -2.68
CA ALA A 156 8.09 17.73 -3.35
C ALA A 156 9.04 18.48 -4.29
N GLN A 157 8.53 19.42 -5.09
CA GLN A 157 9.37 20.27 -5.95
C GLN A 157 10.32 21.15 -5.14
N LYS A 158 9.87 21.71 -4.00
CA LYS A 158 10.73 22.47 -3.10
C LYS A 158 11.87 21.60 -2.56
N TYR A 159 11.56 20.38 -2.12
CA TYR A 159 12.56 19.40 -1.69
C TYR A 159 13.56 19.09 -2.82
N LEU A 160 13.07 18.80 -4.04
CA LEU A 160 13.92 18.48 -5.19
C LEU A 160 14.81 19.65 -5.64
N LYS A 161 14.33 20.89 -5.47
CA LYS A 161 15.10 22.11 -5.78
C LYS A 161 16.05 22.52 -4.66
N SER A 162 15.87 22.00 -3.44
CA SER A 162 16.82 22.27 -2.36
C SER A 162 18.21 21.79 -2.81
N TYR A 163 19.13 22.75 -2.95
CA TYR A 163 20.54 22.47 -3.19
C TYR A 163 21.09 21.97 -1.87
N ILE A 164 21.16 20.65 -1.75
CA ILE A 164 21.90 20.08 -0.65
C ILE A 164 23.14 19.41 -1.21
N VAL A 165 24.23 20.19 -1.17
CA VAL A 165 25.59 19.71 -1.39
C VAL A 165 25.95 18.94 -0.13
N PHE A 166 25.69 17.64 -0.11
CA PHE A 166 26.28 16.78 0.90
C PHE A 166 27.51 16.13 0.31
N GLU A 167 28.65 16.39 0.93
CA GLU A 167 29.91 15.71 0.63
C GLU A 167 29.84 14.19 0.93
N VAL A 168 28.76 13.72 1.57
CA VAL A 168 28.57 12.30 1.93
C VAL A 168 27.09 11.88 1.77
N ASP A 169 26.70 11.40 0.59
CA ASP A 169 25.44 10.66 0.39
C ASP A 169 25.68 9.18 0.75
N TYR A 170 25.67 8.87 2.05
CA TYR A 170 25.91 7.52 2.54
C TYR A 170 24.85 6.57 1.96
N ASN A 171 25.30 5.54 1.23
CA ASN A 171 24.45 4.54 0.56
C ASN A 171 23.40 5.08 -0.44
N GLY A 172 23.53 6.33 -0.91
CA GLY A 172 22.62 6.90 -1.91
C GLY A 172 21.22 7.26 -1.39
N ALA A 173 21.06 7.49 -0.07
CA ALA A 173 19.79 7.80 0.56
C ALA A 173 19.07 9.00 -0.07
N TYR A 174 19.81 10.06 -0.44
CA TYR A 174 19.22 11.21 -1.13
C TYR A 174 18.69 10.84 -2.52
N ALA A 175 19.45 10.05 -3.28
CA ALA A 175 19.01 9.58 -4.58
C ALA A 175 17.70 8.78 -4.47
N LYS A 176 17.59 7.90 -3.46
CA LYS A 176 16.37 7.12 -3.16
C LYS A 176 15.19 8.02 -2.81
N LYS A 177 15.36 8.97 -1.87
CA LYS A 177 14.33 9.95 -1.49
C LYS A 177 13.84 10.79 -2.67
N ARG A 178 14.77 11.28 -3.51
CA ARG A 178 14.43 12.06 -4.72
C ARG A 178 13.71 11.21 -5.77
N LYS A 179 14.13 9.95 -5.97
CA LYS A 179 13.46 9.00 -6.88
C LYS A 179 12.03 8.72 -6.40
N TYR A 180 11.83 8.53 -5.09
CA TYR A 180 10.52 8.35 -4.48
C TYR A 180 9.58 9.52 -4.77
N LEU A 181 10.01 10.76 -4.49
CA LEU A 181 9.19 11.95 -4.70
C LEU A 181 8.82 12.15 -6.17
N ARG A 182 9.76 11.91 -7.10
CA ARG A 182 9.50 11.98 -8.54
C ARG A 182 8.42 11.00 -8.98
N LYS A 183 8.49 9.76 -8.49
CA LYS A 183 7.51 8.72 -8.79
C LYS A 183 6.15 9.02 -8.18
N LYS A 184 6.11 9.40 -6.90
CA LYS A 184 4.87 9.69 -6.17
C LYS A 184 4.08 10.85 -6.78
N PHE A 185 4.76 11.93 -7.17
CA PHE A 185 4.10 13.16 -7.63
C PHE A 185 4.13 13.36 -9.16
N GLY A 186 4.68 12.40 -9.91
CA GLY A 186 4.81 12.49 -11.37
C GLY A 186 5.57 13.75 -11.81
N ILE A 187 6.78 13.95 -11.27
CA ILE A 187 7.66 15.10 -11.53
C ILE A 187 9.06 14.69 -11.95
#